data_AF-A0A0D0A7B3-F1
#
_entry.id   AF-A0A0D0A7B3-F1
#
_cell.length_a   1.000
_cell.length_b   1.000
_cell.length_c   1.000
_cell.angle_alpha   90.00
_cell.angle_beta   90.00
_cell.angle_gamma   90.00
#
_symmetry.space_group_name_H-M   'P 1'
#
loop_
_entity.id
_entity.type
_entity.pdbx_description
1 polymer ?
#
loop_
_entity_poly.entity_id
_entity_poly.type
_entity_poly.pdbx_seq_one_letter_code
_entity_poly.pdbx_strand_id
1 'polypeptide(L)'
;MSYRLTTDSTLGQCTDLRNVALAVNILATCLLFIVFRPKPIMLYWFLVCIGFWHVALFSQPQQEPPPLDVAFGAFLPTLLVGYGLWRVSWRFTLPAFANAPFEAMVWYLAPYWAGVLTNLTTANIPINQLTADDITQQPGGLTALVIIVLVVVALVVNQVRVIRKTGWLPWYLGWYVSGGLVALALAFLPGLQFRLHHYIISMALFPGTGFPTRLSAICQGFLLGMFLNGVAAFGFASILQTAADLAADGPTGSPLPEFVTNSTTYDPSVPLGNQTIFWSSIPSALVTEGWNGFSLLVDDVERYAGNALNYSLAGLDAGLPHFFRLAYTSRGSAGDFTMPVTLWPNGTWVDPLPGPS
;
A
#
# COMPACT_ATOMS: atom_id res chain seq x y z
N MET A 1 16.61 6.04 -2.42
CA MET A 1 17.22 5.81 -3.74
C MET A 1 17.21 7.14 -4.47
N SER A 2 18.30 7.53 -5.14
CA SER A 2 18.39 8.77 -5.90
C SER A 2 18.18 8.49 -7.39
N TYR A 3 17.31 9.26 -8.05
CA TYR A 3 17.07 9.15 -9.48
C TYR A 3 17.63 10.38 -10.20
N ARG A 4 18.40 10.17 -11.27
CA ARG A 4 18.88 11.26 -12.13
C ARG A 4 18.19 11.12 -13.47
N LEU A 5 17.34 12.09 -13.81
CA LEU A 5 16.78 12.16 -15.15
C LEU A 5 17.90 12.50 -16.13
N THR A 6 18.00 11.72 -17.20
CA THR A 6 18.97 11.92 -18.29
C THR A 6 18.23 11.78 -19.61
N THR A 7 18.65 12.52 -20.62
CA THR A 7 18.05 12.45 -21.96
C THR A 7 18.38 11.15 -22.69
N ASP A 8 19.36 10.38 -22.20
CA ASP A 8 19.86 9.13 -22.77
C ASP A 8 19.51 7.97 -21.84
N SER A 9 18.39 7.29 -22.09
CA SER A 9 18.05 6.05 -21.39
C SER A 9 18.45 4.85 -22.24
N THR A 10 19.38 4.03 -21.75
CA THR A 10 19.71 2.72 -22.36
C THR A 10 18.54 1.73 -22.31
N LEU A 11 17.50 2.01 -21.53
CA LEU A 11 16.22 1.29 -21.50
C LEU A 11 15.29 1.81 -22.60
N GLY A 12 15.37 1.20 -23.79
CA GLY A 12 14.52 1.57 -24.93
C GLY A 12 13.06 1.08 -24.84
N GLN A 13 12.72 0.21 -23.88
CA GLN A 13 11.37 -0.37 -23.73
C GLN A 13 11.06 -0.73 -22.27
N CYS A 14 10.52 0.21 -21.49
CA CYS A 14 9.84 -0.11 -20.23
C CYS A 14 8.43 -0.63 -20.54
N THR A 15 8.30 -1.91 -20.84
CA THR A 15 6.99 -2.53 -21.10
C THR A 15 6.37 -2.99 -19.79
N ASP A 16 5.23 -2.42 -19.41
CA ASP A 16 4.45 -2.90 -18.27
C ASP A 16 3.77 -4.23 -18.62
N LEU A 17 4.26 -5.33 -18.03
CA LEU A 17 3.76 -6.68 -18.25
C LEU A 17 2.60 -7.08 -17.33
N ARG A 18 2.16 -6.20 -16.43
CA ARG A 18 1.14 -6.50 -15.41
C ARG A 18 -0.15 -7.05 -15.99
N ASN A 19 -0.69 -6.41 -17.03
CA ASN A 19 -1.94 -6.86 -17.68
C ASN A 19 -1.77 -8.19 -18.42
N VAL A 20 -0.61 -8.41 -19.05
CA VAL A 20 -0.30 -9.66 -19.76
C VAL A 20 -0.18 -10.80 -18.74
N ALA A 21 0.58 -10.60 -17.67
CA ALA A 21 0.72 -11.57 -16.59
C ALA A 21 -0.62 -11.88 -15.92
N LEU A 22 -1.49 -10.87 -15.73
CA LEU A 22 -2.83 -11.04 -15.19
C LEU A 22 -3.68 -11.92 -16.11
N ALA A 23 -3.73 -11.62 -17.41
CA ALA A 23 -4.49 -12.42 -18.37
C ALA A 23 -4.04 -13.89 -18.40
N VAL A 24 -2.72 -14.12 -18.42
CA VAL A 24 -2.14 -15.48 -18.40
C VAL A 24 -2.52 -16.20 -17.10
N ASN A 25 -2.40 -15.56 -15.94
CA ASN A 25 -2.72 -16.19 -14.67
C ASN A 25 -4.22 -16.43 -14.48
N ILE A 26 -5.09 -15.54 -14.96
CA ILE A 26 -6.54 -15.77 -15.00
C ILE A 26 -6.84 -17.00 -15.86
N LEU A 27 -6.27 -17.09 -17.07
CA LEU A 27 -6.47 -18.26 -17.93
C LEU A 27 -5.96 -19.54 -17.28
N ALA A 28 -4.76 -19.52 -16.68
CA ALA A 28 -4.20 -20.67 -15.97
C ALA A 28 -5.09 -21.12 -14.82
N THR A 29 -5.60 -20.20 -14.00
CA THR A 29 -6.51 -20.53 -12.89
C THR A 29 -7.86 -21.05 -13.39
N CYS A 30 -8.42 -20.49 -14.47
CA CYS A 30 -9.63 -21.04 -15.11
C CYS A 30 -9.42 -22.48 -15.61
N LEU A 31 -8.28 -22.77 -16.23
CA LEU A 31 -7.93 -24.12 -16.69
C LEU A 31 -7.79 -25.11 -15.54
N LEU A 32 -7.26 -24.67 -14.39
CA LEU A 32 -7.17 -25.52 -13.19
C LEU A 32 -8.56 -25.92 -12.68
N PHE A 33 -9.53 -25.01 -12.69
CA PHE A 33 -10.90 -25.29 -12.22
C PHE A 33 -11.72 -26.13 -13.21
N ILE A 34 -11.62 -25.86 -14.51
CA ILE A 34 -12.48 -26.50 -15.52
C ILE A 34 -11.85 -27.76 -16.12
N VAL A 35 -10.58 -27.69 -16.50
CA VAL A 35 -9.91 -28.71 -17.31
C VAL A 35 -9.16 -29.70 -16.43
N PHE A 36 -8.13 -29.24 -15.73
CA PHE A 36 -7.20 -30.11 -15.02
C PHE A 36 -7.80 -30.73 -13.75
N ARG A 37 -8.63 -29.97 -13.03
CA ARG A 37 -9.40 -30.43 -11.85
C ARG A 37 -8.55 -31.28 -10.89
N PRO A 38 -7.40 -30.76 -10.40
CA PRO A 38 -6.59 -31.50 -9.46
C PRO A 38 -7.34 -31.68 -8.12
N LYS A 39 -6.80 -32.50 -7.22
CA LYS A 39 -7.38 -32.66 -5.88
C LYS A 39 -7.55 -31.28 -5.21
N PRO A 40 -8.61 -31.03 -4.42
CA PRO A 40 -8.88 -29.71 -3.83
C PRO A 40 -7.71 -29.06 -3.11
N ILE A 41 -6.91 -29.85 -2.37
CA ILE A 41 -5.71 -29.34 -1.69
C ILE A 41 -4.65 -28.81 -2.67
N MET A 42 -4.49 -29.45 -3.83
CA MET A 42 -3.55 -29.00 -4.86
C MET A 42 -4.07 -27.74 -5.55
N LEU A 43 -5.37 -27.70 -5.85
CA LEU A 43 -6.02 -26.52 -6.42
C LEU A 43 -5.82 -25.29 -5.51
N TYR A 44 -6.02 -25.48 -4.19
CA TYR A 44 -5.74 -24.46 -3.20
C TYR A 44 -4.29 -23.96 -3.24
N TRP A 45 -3.31 -24.87 -3.28
CA TRP A 45 -1.89 -24.48 -3.34
C TRP A 45 -1.52 -23.78 -4.64
N PHE A 46 -2.13 -24.15 -5.78
CA PHE A 46 -1.95 -23.39 -7.02
C PHE A 46 -2.44 -21.94 -6.86
N LEU A 47 -3.59 -21.72 -6.23
CA LEU A 47 -4.08 -20.36 -5.95
C LEU A 47 -3.16 -19.59 -5.00
N VAL A 48 -2.62 -20.24 -3.96
CA VAL A 48 -1.65 -19.61 -3.06
C VAL A 48 -0.40 -19.15 -3.82
N CYS A 49 0.21 -20.06 -4.60
CA CYS A 49 1.45 -19.77 -5.31
C CYS A 49 1.25 -18.74 -6.43
N ILE A 50 0.24 -18.93 -7.29
CA ILE A 50 -0.03 -18.01 -8.40
C ILE A 50 -0.34 -16.61 -7.86
N GLY A 51 -1.18 -16.49 -6.84
CA GLY A 51 -1.57 -15.20 -6.28
C GLY A 51 -0.41 -14.48 -5.61
N PHE A 52 0.37 -15.17 -4.79
CA PHE A 52 1.53 -14.57 -4.12
C PHE A 52 2.54 -14.03 -5.15
N TRP A 53 2.94 -14.86 -6.11
CA TRP A 53 3.95 -14.46 -7.11
C TRP A 53 3.41 -13.47 -8.13
N HIS A 54 2.10 -13.46 -8.41
CA HIS A 54 1.50 -12.42 -9.24
C HIS A 54 1.65 -11.04 -8.58
N VAL A 55 1.42 -10.95 -7.27
CA VAL A 55 1.57 -9.70 -6.51
C VAL A 55 3.02 -9.28 -6.44
N ALA A 56 3.89 -10.19 -5.99
CA ALA A 56 5.31 -9.89 -5.75
C ALA A 56 6.08 -9.49 -7.02
N LEU A 57 5.68 -9.97 -8.20
CA LEU A 57 6.42 -9.76 -9.45
C LEU A 57 5.74 -8.78 -10.41
N PHE A 58 4.42 -8.60 -10.35
CA PHE A 58 3.69 -7.91 -11.41
C PHE A 58 2.72 -6.86 -10.90
N SER A 59 1.79 -7.22 -9.99
CA SER A 59 0.70 -6.30 -9.67
C SER A 59 1.08 -5.21 -8.66
N GLN A 60 1.97 -5.54 -7.72
CA GLN A 60 2.41 -4.64 -6.66
C GLN A 60 3.77 -5.09 -6.07
N PRO A 61 4.85 -5.11 -6.86
CA PRO A 61 6.18 -5.44 -6.35
C PRO A 61 6.64 -4.39 -5.32
N GLN A 62 7.45 -4.83 -4.36
CA GLN A 62 7.92 -3.95 -3.28
C GLN A 62 8.92 -2.88 -3.76
N GLN A 63 9.68 -3.20 -4.81
CA GLN A 63 10.65 -2.31 -5.45
C GLN A 63 10.75 -2.69 -6.93
N GLU A 64 11.35 -1.80 -7.73
CA GLU A 64 11.66 -2.05 -9.13
C GLU A 64 13.19 -2.05 -9.32
N PRO A 65 13.81 -3.17 -9.71
CA PRO A 65 13.21 -4.48 -9.97
C PRO A 65 12.72 -5.19 -8.68
N PRO A 66 11.80 -6.17 -8.78
CA PRO A 66 11.26 -6.89 -7.62
C PRO A 66 12.34 -7.56 -6.76
N PRO A 67 12.37 -7.30 -5.43
CA PRO A 67 13.37 -7.89 -4.54
C PRO A 67 13.02 -9.34 -4.23
N LEU A 68 13.57 -10.28 -4.99
CA LEU A 68 13.24 -11.71 -4.88
C LEU A 68 13.64 -12.31 -3.53
N ASP A 69 14.75 -11.87 -2.94
CA ASP A 69 15.20 -12.28 -1.62
C ASP A 69 14.16 -11.95 -0.54
N VAL A 70 13.60 -10.73 -0.57
CA VAL A 70 12.52 -10.30 0.32
C VAL A 70 11.24 -11.10 0.06
N ALA A 71 10.88 -11.29 -1.22
CA ALA A 71 9.70 -12.06 -1.60
C ALA A 71 9.78 -13.52 -1.13
N PHE A 72 10.93 -14.19 -1.29
CA PHE A 72 11.14 -15.56 -0.80
C PHE A 72 11.13 -15.62 0.74
N GLY A 73 11.66 -14.58 1.41
CA GLY A 73 11.58 -14.45 2.87
C GLY A 73 10.14 -14.41 3.38
N ALA A 74 9.25 -13.71 2.69
CA ALA A 74 7.82 -13.68 3.01
C ALA A 74 7.06 -14.95 2.56
N PHE A 75 7.50 -15.61 1.49
CA PHE A 75 6.77 -16.75 0.91
C PHE A 75 6.68 -17.95 1.86
N LEU A 76 7.76 -18.31 2.55
CA LEU A 76 7.76 -19.45 3.48
C LEU A 76 6.72 -19.31 4.61
N PRO A 77 6.68 -18.20 5.38
CA PRO A 77 5.62 -18.01 6.37
C PRO A 77 4.23 -17.92 5.73
N THR A 78 4.09 -17.39 4.51
CA THR A 78 2.83 -17.43 3.76
C THR A 78 2.35 -18.86 3.52
N LEU A 79 3.25 -19.79 3.19
CA LEU A 79 2.89 -21.21 3.05
C LEU A 79 2.43 -21.80 4.40
N LEU A 80 3.12 -21.49 5.50
CA LEU A 80 2.72 -21.99 6.82
C LEU A 80 1.32 -21.50 7.23
N VAL A 81 1.08 -20.19 7.08
CA VAL A 81 -0.24 -19.60 7.34
C VAL A 81 -1.28 -20.18 6.37
N GLY A 82 -0.93 -20.31 5.09
CA GLY A 82 -1.76 -20.95 4.07
C GLY A 82 -2.19 -22.37 4.46
N TYR A 83 -1.30 -23.16 5.06
CA TYR A 83 -1.67 -24.47 5.59
C TYR A 83 -2.67 -24.35 6.76
N GLY A 84 -2.49 -23.38 7.65
CA GLY A 84 -3.46 -23.05 8.70
C GLY A 84 -4.85 -22.74 8.12
N LEU A 85 -4.91 -21.84 7.13
CA LEU A 85 -6.14 -21.47 6.43
C LEU A 85 -6.84 -22.69 5.79
N TRP A 86 -6.05 -23.59 5.20
CA TRP A 86 -6.55 -24.86 4.68
C TRP A 86 -7.24 -25.69 5.76
N ARG A 87 -6.58 -25.84 6.91
CA ARG A 87 -7.05 -26.68 8.02
C ARG A 87 -8.32 -26.16 8.68
N VAL A 88 -8.47 -24.84 8.78
CA VAL A 88 -9.59 -24.20 9.49
C VAL A 88 -10.80 -23.90 8.60
N SER A 89 -10.63 -23.74 7.28
CA SER A 89 -11.71 -23.28 6.40
C SER A 89 -11.81 -24.01 5.07
N TRP A 90 -10.76 -23.96 4.22
CA TRP A 90 -10.86 -24.42 2.83
C TRP A 90 -11.11 -25.92 2.68
N ARG A 91 -10.58 -26.76 3.58
CA ARG A 91 -10.77 -28.21 3.52
C ARG A 91 -12.24 -28.64 3.63
N PHE A 92 -13.10 -27.77 4.17
CA PHE A 92 -14.52 -28.04 4.35
C PHE A 92 -15.37 -27.53 3.18
N THR A 93 -14.94 -26.45 2.53
CA THR A 93 -15.74 -25.74 1.52
C THR A 93 -15.34 -26.13 0.11
N LEU A 94 -14.06 -26.08 -0.25
CA LEU A 94 -13.60 -26.30 -1.63
C LEU A 94 -13.96 -27.70 -2.18
N PRO A 95 -13.81 -28.80 -1.42
CA PRO A 95 -14.20 -30.13 -1.89
C PRO A 95 -15.70 -30.28 -2.20
N ALA A 96 -16.57 -29.48 -1.58
CA ALA A 96 -18.01 -29.56 -1.79
C ALA A 96 -18.43 -29.17 -3.22
N PHE A 97 -17.57 -28.43 -3.94
CA PHE A 97 -17.82 -28.01 -5.31
C PHE A 97 -17.12 -28.88 -6.37
N ALA A 98 -16.53 -30.02 -5.98
CA ALA A 98 -15.76 -30.88 -6.90
C ALA A 98 -16.56 -31.34 -8.14
N ASN A 99 -17.88 -31.53 -7.98
CA ASN A 99 -18.78 -31.96 -9.06
C ASN A 99 -19.43 -30.78 -9.82
N ALA A 100 -19.12 -29.53 -9.48
CA ALA A 100 -19.66 -28.33 -10.10
C ALA A 100 -18.52 -27.37 -10.48
N PRO A 101 -17.62 -27.75 -11.42
CA PRO A 101 -16.38 -27.03 -11.69
C PRO A 101 -16.59 -25.59 -12.20
N PHE A 102 -17.62 -25.36 -13.03
CA PHE A 102 -17.98 -24.01 -13.48
C PHE A 102 -18.50 -23.15 -12.33
N GLU A 103 -19.32 -23.72 -11.46
CA GLU A 103 -19.83 -23.04 -10.27
C GLU A 103 -18.69 -22.68 -9.31
N ALA A 104 -17.78 -23.64 -9.06
CA ALA A 104 -16.58 -23.45 -8.27
C ALA A 104 -15.72 -22.32 -8.85
N MET A 105 -15.47 -22.35 -10.16
CA MET A 105 -14.66 -21.34 -10.85
C MET A 105 -15.23 -19.94 -10.64
N VAL A 106 -16.53 -19.75 -10.89
CA VAL A 106 -17.18 -18.44 -10.75
C VAL A 106 -17.15 -17.94 -9.31
N TRP A 107 -17.49 -18.80 -8.35
CA TRP A 107 -17.56 -18.39 -6.94
C TRP A 107 -16.20 -18.19 -6.30
N TYR A 108 -15.14 -18.86 -6.75
CA TYR A 108 -13.80 -18.66 -6.20
C TYR A 108 -12.99 -17.60 -6.99
N LEU A 109 -12.91 -17.69 -8.32
CA LEU A 109 -11.91 -16.93 -9.09
C LEU A 109 -12.22 -15.44 -9.21
N ALA A 110 -13.47 -15.06 -9.47
CA ALA A 110 -13.83 -13.64 -9.57
C ALA A 110 -13.52 -12.86 -8.27
N PRO A 111 -13.98 -13.30 -7.08
CA PRO A 111 -13.60 -12.64 -5.83
C PRO A 111 -12.12 -12.82 -5.48
N TYR A 112 -11.50 -13.96 -5.82
CA TYR A 112 -10.07 -14.18 -5.60
C TYR A 112 -9.21 -13.16 -6.34
N TRP A 113 -9.43 -12.95 -7.63
CA TRP A 113 -8.67 -11.96 -8.40
C TRP A 113 -8.95 -10.54 -7.93
N ALA A 114 -10.19 -10.24 -7.50
CA ALA A 114 -10.50 -8.96 -6.89
C ALA A 114 -9.72 -8.72 -5.59
N GLY A 115 -9.50 -9.77 -4.79
CA GLY A 115 -8.68 -9.73 -3.58
C GLY A 115 -7.17 -9.67 -3.86
N VAL A 116 -6.68 -10.45 -4.84
CA VAL A 116 -5.25 -10.42 -5.25
C VAL A 116 -4.86 -9.02 -5.72
N LEU A 117 -5.78 -8.34 -6.39
CA LEU A 117 -5.64 -6.98 -6.89
C LEU A 117 -6.33 -5.96 -5.97
N THR A 118 -6.37 -6.20 -4.65
CA THR A 118 -7.09 -5.31 -3.70
C THR A 118 -6.68 -3.84 -3.89
N ASN A 119 -5.40 -3.57 -4.08
CA ASN A 119 -4.88 -2.22 -4.34
C ASN A 119 -5.53 -1.53 -5.55
N LEU A 120 -5.90 -2.29 -6.59
CA LEU A 120 -6.57 -1.76 -7.78
C LEU A 120 -8.09 -1.79 -7.65
N THR A 121 -8.66 -2.82 -7.03
CA THR A 121 -10.12 -2.94 -6.87
C THR A 121 -10.68 -1.92 -5.88
N THR A 122 -9.89 -1.52 -4.88
CA THR A 122 -10.28 -0.49 -3.91
C THR A 122 -9.77 0.91 -4.27
N ALA A 123 -8.95 1.08 -5.31
CA ALA A 123 -8.36 2.38 -5.68
C ALA A 123 -9.40 3.48 -5.94
N ASN A 124 -10.58 3.11 -6.43
CA ASN A 124 -11.67 4.04 -6.76
C ASN A 124 -12.69 4.19 -5.63
N ILE A 125 -12.47 3.56 -4.49
CA ILE A 125 -13.30 3.74 -3.30
C ILE A 125 -12.75 4.97 -2.59
N PRO A 126 -13.56 6.03 -2.36
CA PRO A 126 -13.11 7.29 -1.74
C PRO A 126 -12.89 7.14 -0.23
N ILE A 127 -12.01 6.20 0.17
CA ILE A 127 -11.58 5.96 1.53
C ILE A 127 -10.12 5.52 1.47
N ASN A 128 -9.20 6.36 1.94
CA ASN A 128 -7.78 5.99 2.03
C ASN A 128 -7.45 5.47 3.43
N GLN A 129 -8.09 6.04 4.46
CA GLN A 129 -7.93 5.72 5.86
C GLN A 129 -9.28 5.75 6.57
N LEU A 130 -9.44 4.93 7.61
CA LEU A 130 -10.64 4.91 8.45
C LEU A 130 -10.55 5.96 9.57
N THR A 131 -10.06 7.16 9.26
CA THR A 131 -10.04 8.30 10.18
C THR A 131 -11.18 9.26 9.86
N ALA A 132 -11.70 9.94 10.88
CA ALA A 132 -12.81 10.88 10.69
C ALA A 132 -12.45 12.00 9.69
N ASP A 133 -11.22 12.49 9.76
CA ASP A 133 -10.73 13.55 8.87
C ASP A 133 -10.64 13.07 7.42
N ASP A 134 -10.11 11.87 7.15
CA ASP A 134 -10.03 11.35 5.78
C ASP A 134 -11.42 11.10 5.17
N ILE A 135 -12.33 10.49 5.93
CA ILE A 135 -13.69 10.20 5.47
C ILE A 135 -14.48 11.48 5.14
N THR A 136 -14.25 12.56 5.89
CA THR A 136 -14.98 13.83 5.69
C THR A 136 -14.37 14.69 4.59
N GLN A 137 -13.06 14.57 4.35
CA GLN A 137 -12.37 15.31 3.29
C GLN A 137 -12.54 14.66 1.90
N GLN A 138 -12.78 13.35 1.82
CA GLN A 138 -12.95 12.68 0.53
C GLN A 138 -14.38 12.80 -0.02
N PRO A 139 -14.57 13.32 -1.24
CA PRO A 139 -15.89 13.37 -1.87
C PRO A 139 -16.51 11.97 -1.99
N GLY A 140 -17.61 11.73 -1.27
CA GLY A 140 -18.32 10.45 -1.27
C GLY A 140 -17.80 9.39 -0.28
N GLY A 141 -16.81 9.72 0.57
CA GLY A 141 -16.22 8.77 1.52
C GLY A 141 -17.22 8.20 2.54
N LEU A 142 -18.08 9.05 3.10
CA LEU A 142 -19.14 8.60 4.00
C LEU A 142 -20.11 7.61 3.31
N THR A 143 -20.52 7.90 2.06
CA THR A 143 -21.42 7.04 1.30
C THR A 143 -20.78 5.68 1.03
N ALA A 144 -19.52 5.67 0.58
CA ALA A 144 -18.76 4.44 0.37
C ALA A 144 -18.65 3.61 1.64
N LEU A 145 -18.37 4.25 2.78
CA LEU A 145 -18.25 3.56 4.07
C LEU A 145 -19.57 2.91 4.48
N VAL A 146 -20.70 3.61 4.35
CA VAL A 146 -22.03 3.07 4.66
C VAL A 146 -22.33 1.85 3.80
N ILE A 147 -22.05 1.91 2.49
CA ILE A 147 -22.28 0.77 1.58
C ILE A 147 -21.42 -0.43 2.00
N ILE A 148 -20.12 -0.24 2.26
CA ILE A 148 -19.22 -1.31 2.68
C ILE A 148 -19.71 -1.93 3.98
N VAL A 149 -20.07 -1.12 4.98
CA VAL A 149 -20.60 -1.60 6.26
C VAL A 149 -21.86 -2.42 6.07
N LEU A 150 -22.81 -1.98 5.24
CA LEU A 150 -24.05 -2.73 4.96
C LEU A 150 -23.76 -4.09 4.31
N VAL A 151 -22.83 -4.14 3.34
CA VAL A 151 -22.42 -5.40 2.70
C VAL A 151 -21.77 -6.33 3.72
N VAL A 152 -20.80 -5.84 4.50
CA VAL A 152 -20.12 -6.64 5.53
C VAL A 152 -21.10 -7.16 6.57
N VAL A 153 -22.03 -6.33 7.06
CA VAL A 153 -23.08 -6.74 7.99
C VAL A 153 -23.96 -7.83 7.37
N ALA A 154 -24.38 -7.69 6.11
CA ALA A 154 -25.17 -8.72 5.44
C ALA A 154 -24.42 -10.07 5.35
N LEU A 155 -23.13 -10.04 5.04
CA LEU A 155 -22.26 -11.23 5.02
C LEU A 155 -22.15 -11.87 6.41
N VAL A 156 -21.87 -11.06 7.44
CA VAL A 156 -21.74 -11.53 8.83
C VAL A 156 -23.05 -12.15 9.32
N VAL A 157 -24.19 -11.47 9.10
CA VAL A 157 -25.50 -12.00 9.49
C VAL A 157 -25.78 -13.32 8.77
N ASN A 158 -25.45 -13.45 7.48
CA ASN A 158 -25.60 -14.72 6.78
C ASN A 158 -24.70 -15.82 7.39
N GLN A 159 -23.43 -15.54 7.65
CA GLN A 159 -22.51 -16.52 8.25
C GLN A 159 -22.98 -16.93 9.65
N VAL A 160 -23.45 -15.99 10.48
CA VAL A 160 -24.04 -16.29 11.79
C VAL A 160 -25.25 -17.22 11.64
N ARG A 161 -26.15 -16.99 10.68
CA ARG A 161 -27.27 -17.90 10.40
C ARG A 161 -26.80 -19.31 10.05
N VAL A 162 -25.74 -19.44 9.24
CA VAL A 162 -25.16 -20.74 8.84
C VAL A 162 -24.51 -21.44 10.03
N ILE A 163 -23.66 -20.75 10.79
CA ILE A 163 -22.97 -21.28 11.98
C ILE A 163 -23.99 -21.69 13.05
N ARG A 164 -25.06 -20.92 13.23
CA ARG A 164 -26.12 -21.26 14.21
C ARG A 164 -26.73 -22.63 13.93
N LYS A 165 -26.92 -22.99 12.65
CA LYS A 165 -27.49 -24.29 12.26
C LYS A 165 -26.58 -25.48 12.60
N THR A 166 -25.29 -25.26 12.81
CA THR A 166 -24.37 -26.33 13.20
C THR A 166 -24.34 -26.55 14.71
N GLY A 167 -24.83 -25.59 15.51
CA GLY A 167 -24.73 -25.60 16.97
C GLY A 167 -23.41 -25.07 17.53
N TRP A 168 -22.46 -24.68 16.67
CA TRP A 168 -21.12 -24.24 17.09
C TRP A 168 -21.02 -22.73 17.35
N LEU A 169 -22.09 -21.96 17.13
CA LEU A 169 -22.07 -20.50 17.23
C LEU A 169 -21.47 -19.96 18.54
N PRO A 170 -21.78 -20.49 19.74
CA PRO A 170 -21.18 -19.99 20.98
C PRO A 170 -19.65 -20.11 21.00
N TRP A 171 -19.09 -21.18 20.43
CA TRP A 171 -17.65 -21.42 20.38
C TRP A 171 -16.95 -20.45 19.43
N TYR A 172 -17.51 -20.25 18.23
CA TYR A 172 -16.98 -19.27 17.28
C TYR A 172 -17.07 -17.86 17.86
N LEU A 173 -18.22 -17.49 18.44
CA LEU A 173 -18.40 -16.19 19.07
C LEU A 173 -17.41 -15.99 20.23
N GLY A 174 -17.18 -17.01 21.06
CA GLY A 174 -16.18 -16.96 22.13
C GLY A 174 -14.79 -16.61 21.61
N TRP A 175 -14.32 -17.28 20.57
CA TRP A 175 -13.01 -16.98 19.97
C TRP A 175 -12.95 -15.59 19.33
N TYR A 176 -14.02 -15.14 18.67
CA TYR A 176 -14.08 -13.79 18.10
C TYR A 176 -14.08 -12.70 19.19
N VAL A 177 -14.81 -12.92 20.30
CA VAL A 177 -14.78 -12.03 21.45
C VAL A 177 -13.40 -12.01 22.09
N SER A 178 -12.77 -13.16 22.31
CA SER A 178 -11.41 -13.25 22.85
C SER A 178 -10.39 -12.54 21.94
N GLY A 179 -10.46 -12.75 20.62
CA GLY A 179 -9.60 -12.06 19.66
C GLY A 179 -9.82 -10.54 19.66
N GLY A 180 -11.08 -10.10 19.76
CA GLY A 180 -11.42 -8.68 19.90
C GLY A 180 -10.91 -8.06 21.19
N LEU A 181 -10.96 -8.77 22.32
CA LEU A 181 -10.38 -8.33 23.59
C LEU A 181 -8.86 -8.24 23.53
N VAL A 182 -8.18 -9.18 22.86
CA VAL A 182 -6.74 -9.10 22.62
C VAL A 182 -6.41 -7.88 21.77
N ALA A 183 -7.13 -7.67 20.65
CA ALA A 183 -6.93 -6.49 19.81
C ALA A 183 -7.16 -5.18 20.59
N LEU A 184 -8.18 -5.14 21.45
CA LEU A 184 -8.44 -3.99 22.32
C LEU A 184 -7.30 -3.74 23.30
N ALA A 185 -6.77 -4.78 23.94
CA ALA A 185 -5.62 -4.66 24.84
C ALA A 185 -4.37 -4.15 24.10
N LEU A 186 -4.12 -4.65 22.88
CA LEU A 186 -3.02 -4.18 22.02
C LEU A 186 -3.21 -2.70 21.63
N ALA A 187 -4.45 -2.26 21.37
CA ALA A 187 -4.75 -0.87 21.02
C ALA A 187 -4.53 0.14 22.15
N PHE A 188 -4.45 -0.32 23.40
CA PHE A 188 -4.18 0.53 24.57
C PHE A 188 -2.70 0.52 25.00
N LEU A 189 -1.80 -0.12 24.27
CA LEU A 189 -0.38 -0.11 24.61
C LEU A 189 0.23 1.28 24.38
N PRO A 190 0.89 1.88 25.39
CA PRO A 190 1.43 3.23 25.27
C PRO A 190 2.60 3.27 24.27
N GLY A 191 2.65 4.34 23.48
CA GLY A 191 3.71 4.56 22.48
C GLY A 191 3.58 3.72 21.21
N LEU A 192 2.54 2.89 21.10
CA LEU A 192 2.22 2.10 19.92
C LEU A 192 0.83 2.45 19.39
N GLN A 193 0.67 2.27 18.09
CA GLN A 193 -0.56 2.50 17.36
C GLN A 193 -1.02 1.18 16.76
N PHE A 194 -2.31 0.89 16.90
CA PHE A 194 -2.91 -0.32 16.37
C PHE A 194 -3.20 -0.15 14.88
N ARG A 195 -2.57 -0.99 14.05
CA ARG A 195 -2.81 -1.03 12.60
C ARG A 195 -3.23 -2.41 12.15
N LEU A 196 -4.51 -2.52 11.82
CA LEU A 196 -5.09 -3.76 11.35
C LEU A 196 -4.93 -3.89 9.83
N HIS A 197 -3.83 -4.51 9.40
CA HIS A 197 -3.57 -4.79 7.99
C HIS A 197 -4.62 -5.77 7.41
N HIS A 198 -4.97 -5.61 6.13
CA HIS A 198 -5.99 -6.44 5.47
C HIS A 198 -5.66 -7.93 5.44
N TYR A 199 -4.37 -8.32 5.47
CA TYR A 199 -3.99 -9.72 5.61
C TYR A 199 -4.37 -10.29 6.99
N ILE A 200 -4.30 -9.49 8.06
CA ILE A 200 -4.71 -9.88 9.42
C ILE A 200 -6.23 -10.01 9.49
N ILE A 201 -6.95 -9.05 8.90
CA ILE A 201 -8.41 -9.13 8.75
C ILE A 201 -8.80 -10.43 8.05
N SER A 202 -8.10 -10.76 6.96
CA SER A 202 -8.36 -11.98 6.19
C SER A 202 -8.19 -13.23 7.04
N MET A 203 -7.07 -13.36 7.75
CA MET A 203 -6.81 -14.47 8.68
C MET A 203 -7.89 -14.60 9.76
N ALA A 204 -8.31 -13.48 10.36
CA ALA A 204 -9.33 -13.47 11.40
C ALA A 204 -10.71 -13.90 10.90
N LEU A 205 -11.08 -13.53 9.66
CA LEU A 205 -12.39 -13.84 9.10
C LEU A 205 -12.49 -15.26 8.51
N PHE A 206 -11.37 -15.88 8.12
CA PHE A 206 -11.36 -17.20 7.49
C PHE A 206 -12.13 -18.31 8.23
N PRO A 207 -11.98 -18.51 9.56
CA PRO A 207 -12.72 -19.56 10.28
C PRO A 207 -14.23 -19.46 10.09
N GLY A 208 -14.77 -18.24 10.02
CA GLY A 208 -16.19 -17.98 9.78
C GLY A 208 -16.70 -18.48 8.42
N THR A 209 -15.81 -18.84 7.49
CA THR A 209 -16.13 -19.32 6.13
C THR A 209 -15.96 -20.82 5.94
N GLY A 210 -15.67 -21.59 7.00
CA GLY A 210 -15.45 -23.05 6.92
C GLY A 210 -16.70 -23.90 6.69
N PHE A 211 -17.73 -23.38 6.02
CA PHE A 211 -19.01 -24.04 5.78
C PHE A 211 -19.26 -24.17 4.27
N PRO A 212 -19.74 -25.33 3.77
CA PRO A 212 -19.89 -25.60 2.33
C PRO A 212 -21.09 -24.86 1.74
N THR A 213 -20.98 -23.53 1.62
CA THR A 213 -21.98 -22.66 1.01
C THR A 213 -21.35 -21.82 -0.10
N ARG A 214 -22.14 -21.42 -1.09
CA ARG A 214 -21.70 -20.52 -2.18
C ARG A 214 -21.10 -19.23 -1.65
N LEU A 215 -21.72 -18.64 -0.62
CA LEU A 215 -21.22 -17.41 -0.02
C LEU A 215 -19.86 -17.63 0.66
N SER A 216 -19.67 -18.78 1.31
CA SER A 216 -18.36 -19.11 1.90
C SER A 216 -17.28 -19.32 0.84
N ALA A 217 -17.61 -19.87 -0.33
CA ALA A 217 -16.68 -19.92 -1.47
C ALA A 217 -16.28 -18.51 -1.94
N ILE A 218 -17.26 -17.62 -2.11
CA ILE A 218 -17.03 -16.21 -2.48
C ILE A 218 -16.12 -15.51 -1.47
N CYS A 219 -16.44 -15.62 -0.17
CA CYS A 219 -15.64 -15.02 0.88
C CYS A 219 -14.24 -15.64 0.94
N GLN A 220 -14.09 -16.96 0.83
CA GLN A 220 -12.78 -17.62 0.83
C GLN A 220 -11.90 -17.16 -0.33
N GLY A 221 -12.47 -17.04 -1.54
CA GLY A 221 -11.76 -16.50 -2.69
C GLY A 221 -11.22 -15.10 -2.39
N PHE A 222 -12.10 -14.17 -2.01
CA PHE A 222 -11.73 -12.78 -1.72
C PHE A 222 -10.70 -12.66 -0.58
N LEU A 223 -10.94 -13.33 0.56
CA LEU A 223 -10.05 -13.30 1.71
C LEU A 223 -8.69 -13.92 1.41
N LEU A 224 -8.62 -14.94 0.55
CA LEU A 224 -7.33 -15.50 0.12
C LEU A 224 -6.58 -14.49 -0.74
N GLY A 225 -7.25 -13.86 -1.70
CA GLY A 225 -6.66 -12.80 -2.49
C GLY A 225 -6.13 -11.65 -1.64
N MET A 226 -6.95 -11.13 -0.71
CA MET A 226 -6.56 -10.06 0.22
C MET A 226 -5.36 -10.45 1.09
N PHE A 227 -5.37 -11.68 1.63
CA PHE A 227 -4.25 -12.21 2.40
C PHE A 227 -2.96 -12.22 1.58
N LEU A 228 -3.00 -12.78 0.36
CA LEU A 228 -1.84 -12.87 -0.52
C LEU A 228 -1.35 -11.50 -0.97
N ASN A 229 -2.26 -10.59 -1.31
CA ASN A 229 -1.92 -9.20 -1.63
C ASN A 229 -1.15 -8.54 -0.48
N GLY A 230 -1.68 -8.61 0.74
CA GLY A 230 -1.06 -7.97 1.88
C GLY A 230 0.33 -8.51 2.21
N VAL A 231 0.49 -9.83 2.29
CA VAL A 231 1.79 -10.43 2.66
C VAL A 231 2.83 -10.36 1.55
N ALA A 232 2.44 -10.37 0.27
CA ALA A 232 3.39 -10.27 -0.83
C ALA A 232 3.83 -8.82 -1.08
N ALA A 233 2.90 -7.86 -1.02
CA ALA A 233 3.19 -6.45 -1.25
C ALA A 233 3.83 -5.75 -0.04
N PHE A 234 3.56 -6.20 1.19
CA PHE A 234 4.01 -5.50 2.40
C PHE A 234 4.69 -6.39 3.44
N GLY A 235 4.83 -7.70 3.17
CA GLY A 235 5.33 -8.65 4.16
C GLY A 235 4.35 -8.90 5.32
N PHE A 236 4.84 -9.55 6.37
CA PHE A 236 4.10 -9.76 7.61
C PHE A 236 4.24 -8.55 8.54
N ALA A 237 3.68 -7.42 8.12
CA ALA A 237 3.76 -6.15 8.84
C ALA A 237 3.11 -6.24 10.24
N SER A 238 3.77 -5.67 11.25
CA SER A 238 3.30 -5.72 12.63
C SER A 238 1.89 -5.12 12.79
N ILE A 239 1.08 -5.73 13.66
CA ILE A 239 -0.22 -5.17 14.09
C ILE A 239 -0.06 -3.93 14.98
N LEU A 240 1.14 -3.74 15.55
CA LEU A 240 1.53 -2.60 16.36
C LEU A 240 2.66 -1.85 15.66
N GLN A 241 2.50 -0.55 15.46
CA GLN A 241 3.49 0.32 14.84
C GLN A 241 3.74 1.53 15.74
N THR A 242 4.95 2.10 15.71
CA THR A 242 5.18 3.38 16.37
C THR A 242 4.56 4.52 15.55
N ALA A 243 4.38 5.70 16.15
CA ALA A 243 3.95 6.88 15.40
C ALA A 243 4.93 7.23 14.26
N ALA A 244 6.23 6.98 14.47
CA ALA A 244 7.26 7.17 13.45
C ALA A 244 7.11 6.16 12.28
N ASP A 245 6.85 4.88 12.58
CA ASP A 245 6.64 3.86 11.54
C ASP A 245 5.37 4.13 10.70
N LEU A 246 4.36 4.76 11.31
CA LEU A 246 3.13 5.16 10.62
C LEU A 246 3.32 6.38 9.74
N ALA A 247 4.15 7.33 10.18
CA ALA A 247 4.52 8.47 9.36
C ALA A 247 5.25 7.99 8.09
N ALA A 248 6.09 6.95 8.18
CA ALA A 248 6.92 6.49 7.06
C ALA A 248 7.72 7.66 6.46
N ASP A 249 7.58 7.97 5.16
CA ASP A 249 8.13 9.17 4.51
C ASP A 249 7.15 10.37 4.53
N GLY A 250 6.00 10.23 5.19
CA GLY A 250 4.98 11.24 5.28
C GLY A 250 5.32 12.34 6.30
N PRO A 251 4.64 13.50 6.20
CA PRO A 251 4.96 14.65 7.03
C PRO A 251 4.83 14.38 8.52
N THR A 252 5.88 14.74 9.27
CA THR A 252 5.97 14.66 10.73
C THR A 252 5.41 15.90 11.44
N GLY A 253 5.06 16.95 10.68
CA GLY A 253 4.62 18.25 11.20
C GLY A 253 5.78 19.15 11.62
N SER A 254 6.98 18.91 11.11
CA SER A 254 8.15 19.74 11.40
C SER A 254 8.03 21.11 10.73
N PRO A 255 8.71 22.16 11.25
CA PRO A 255 8.72 23.47 10.61
C PRO A 255 9.28 23.39 9.18
N LEU A 256 8.74 24.22 8.30
CA LEU A 256 9.11 24.26 6.89
C LEU A 256 9.92 25.52 6.57
N PRO A 257 11.01 25.40 5.81
CA PRO A 257 11.72 26.55 5.26
C PRO A 257 10.96 27.14 4.06
N GLU A 258 11.29 28.37 3.70
CA GLU A 258 10.64 29.10 2.62
C GLU A 258 11.66 29.51 1.56
N PHE A 259 11.34 29.24 0.29
CA PHE A 259 12.13 29.75 -0.83
C PHE A 259 11.93 31.27 -0.97
N VAL A 260 13.04 31.99 -1.06
CA VAL A 260 13.05 33.43 -1.39
C VAL A 260 12.94 33.61 -2.91
N THR A 261 13.53 32.67 -3.66
CA THR A 261 13.29 32.57 -5.10
C THR A 261 11.87 32.07 -5.35
N ASN A 262 11.09 32.85 -6.07
CA ASN A 262 9.69 32.57 -6.39
C ASN A 262 9.35 33.00 -7.82
N SER A 263 8.11 32.79 -8.23
CA SER A 263 7.61 33.11 -9.58
C SER A 263 7.80 34.57 -10.01
N THR A 264 8.00 35.49 -9.07
CA THR A 264 8.24 36.92 -9.34
C THR A 264 9.72 37.32 -9.31
N THR A 265 10.57 36.54 -8.64
CA THR A 265 12.00 36.86 -8.48
C THR A 265 12.92 36.00 -9.36
N TYR A 266 12.41 34.89 -9.91
CA TYR A 266 13.12 34.08 -10.88
C TYR A 266 13.17 34.78 -12.25
N ASP A 267 14.38 34.96 -12.80
CA ASP A 267 14.59 35.63 -14.09
C ASP A 267 14.87 34.61 -15.20
N PRO A 268 13.90 34.24 -16.06
CA PRO A 268 14.08 33.24 -17.11
C PRO A 268 15.03 33.69 -18.23
N SER A 269 15.45 34.96 -18.27
CA SER A 269 16.40 35.44 -19.28
C SER A 269 17.86 35.02 -18.99
N VAL A 270 18.15 34.64 -17.75
CA VAL A 270 19.48 34.15 -17.35
C VAL A 270 19.57 32.64 -17.62
N PRO A 271 20.62 32.16 -18.34
CA PRO A 271 20.80 30.74 -18.61
C PRO A 271 20.84 29.90 -17.34
N LEU A 272 20.18 28.73 -17.34
CA LEU A 272 20.03 27.85 -16.18
C LEU A 272 21.36 27.59 -15.43
N GLY A 273 22.45 27.36 -16.17
CA GLY A 273 23.76 27.08 -15.57
C GLY A 273 24.35 28.23 -14.75
N ASN A 274 23.85 29.45 -14.92
CA ASN A 274 24.27 30.64 -14.19
C ASN A 274 23.24 31.08 -13.13
N GLN A 275 22.15 30.32 -12.96
CA GLN A 275 21.11 30.62 -11.99
C GLN A 275 21.49 30.13 -10.59
N THR A 276 20.94 30.80 -9.57
CA THR A 276 21.06 30.40 -8.18
C THR A 276 19.72 30.59 -7.50
N ILE A 277 19.29 29.60 -6.73
CA ILE A 277 18.07 29.66 -5.92
C ILE A 277 18.43 30.01 -4.48
N PHE A 278 17.53 30.68 -3.79
CA PHE A 278 17.73 31.20 -2.43
C PHE A 278 16.57 30.84 -1.51
N TRP A 279 16.85 30.73 -0.21
CA TRP A 279 15.85 30.48 0.82
C TRP A 279 16.15 31.26 2.10
N SER A 280 15.12 31.41 2.94
CA SER A 280 15.17 32.21 4.15
C SER A 280 16.07 31.57 5.23
N SER A 281 16.70 32.41 6.04
CA SER A 281 17.46 31.95 7.21
C SER A 281 16.56 31.30 8.26
N ILE A 282 17.09 30.35 9.03
CA ILE A 282 16.38 29.69 10.13
C ILE A 282 15.95 30.73 11.18
N PRO A 283 14.64 30.84 11.51
CA PRO A 283 14.16 31.70 12.59
C PRO A 283 14.83 31.36 13.93
N SER A 284 15.15 32.37 14.74
CA SER A 284 15.86 32.20 16.03
C SER A 284 15.15 31.28 17.02
N ALA A 285 13.82 31.22 16.97
CA ALA A 285 13.02 30.27 17.76
C ALA A 285 13.38 28.82 17.41
N LEU A 286 13.44 28.48 16.12
CA LEU A 286 13.75 27.13 15.65
C LEU A 286 15.22 26.74 15.91
N VAL A 287 16.14 27.71 15.88
CA VAL A 287 17.53 27.47 16.28
C VAL A 287 17.61 27.01 17.74
N THR A 288 16.76 27.57 18.62
CA THR A 288 16.69 27.18 20.04
C THR A 288 16.11 25.77 20.21
N GLU A 289 15.25 25.34 19.29
CA GLU A 289 14.71 23.96 19.22
C GLU A 289 15.71 22.96 18.62
N GLY A 290 16.87 23.42 18.13
CA GLY A 290 17.96 22.59 17.64
C GLY A 290 18.06 22.47 16.11
N TRP A 291 17.23 23.20 15.36
CA TRP A 291 17.34 23.29 13.90
C TRP A 291 18.55 24.13 13.51
N ASN A 292 19.47 23.56 12.73
CA ASN A 292 20.77 24.16 12.50
C ASN A 292 21.29 24.05 11.07
N GLY A 293 20.47 23.62 10.12
CA GLY A 293 20.84 23.57 8.71
C GLY A 293 19.64 23.33 7.80
N PHE A 294 19.94 23.03 6.54
CA PHE A 294 19.01 22.77 5.45
C PHE A 294 19.40 21.51 4.70
N SER A 295 18.41 20.81 4.15
CA SER A 295 18.56 19.76 3.14
C SER A 295 17.74 20.16 1.92
N LEU A 296 18.34 20.07 0.73
CA LEU A 296 17.69 20.37 -0.55
C LEU A 296 17.66 19.13 -1.42
N LEU A 297 16.46 18.71 -1.80
CA LEU A 297 16.24 17.75 -2.87
C LEU A 297 16.13 18.49 -4.21
N VAL A 298 16.82 17.98 -5.22
CA VAL A 298 16.64 18.33 -6.62
C VAL A 298 16.30 17.05 -7.38
N ASP A 299 15.12 17.01 -7.98
CA ASP A 299 14.55 15.84 -8.65
C ASP A 299 14.50 14.61 -7.74
N ASP A 300 14.03 14.82 -6.50
CA ASP A 300 13.95 13.83 -5.42
C ASP A 300 15.31 13.21 -5.02
N VAL A 301 16.41 13.94 -5.27
CA VAL A 301 17.77 13.60 -4.84
C VAL A 301 18.34 14.68 -3.95
N GLU A 302 18.84 14.33 -2.76
CA GLU A 302 19.57 15.28 -1.92
C GLU A 302 20.84 15.75 -2.65
N ARG A 303 20.88 17.03 -3.00
CA ARG A 303 22.03 17.67 -3.64
C ARG A 303 22.80 18.59 -2.70
N TYR A 304 22.19 18.97 -1.59
CA TYR A 304 22.80 19.85 -0.62
C TYR A 304 22.30 19.54 0.80
N ALA A 305 23.25 19.51 1.74
CA ALA A 305 23.00 19.46 3.17
C ALA A 305 23.98 20.40 3.88
N GLY A 306 23.49 21.40 4.61
CA GLY A 306 24.33 22.37 5.32
C GLY A 306 23.64 23.71 5.63
N ASN A 307 24.44 24.75 5.91
CA ASN A 307 23.99 26.03 6.45
C ASN A 307 23.83 27.16 5.41
N ALA A 308 24.11 26.91 4.14
CA ALA A 308 23.98 27.89 3.08
C ALA A 308 22.51 28.24 2.86
N LEU A 309 22.29 29.45 2.35
CA LEU A 309 20.97 29.99 2.01
C LEU A 309 20.74 30.00 0.50
N ASN A 310 21.58 29.27 -0.24
CA ASN A 310 21.55 29.27 -1.68
C ASN A 310 22.09 27.97 -2.30
N TYR A 311 21.72 27.75 -3.56
CA TYR A 311 22.22 26.64 -4.37
C TYR A 311 22.32 27.04 -5.84
N SER A 312 23.48 26.78 -6.45
CA SER A 312 23.71 27.03 -7.87
C SER A 312 23.05 25.94 -8.71
N LEU A 313 22.32 26.35 -9.76
CA LEU A 313 21.68 25.43 -10.71
C LEU A 313 22.65 24.96 -11.82
N ALA A 314 23.94 25.27 -11.67
CA ALA A 314 24.99 24.80 -12.56
C ALA A 314 25.00 23.26 -12.63
N GLY A 315 24.87 22.73 -13.84
CA GLY A 315 24.90 21.28 -14.10
C GLY A 315 23.53 20.60 -14.16
N LEU A 316 22.43 21.35 -14.02
CA LEU A 316 21.08 20.89 -14.37
C LEU A 316 20.84 20.97 -15.88
N ASP A 317 19.97 20.11 -16.40
CA ASP A 317 19.66 20.02 -17.83
C ASP A 317 18.50 20.95 -18.19
N ALA A 318 18.80 22.00 -18.95
CA ALA A 318 17.79 22.98 -19.35
C ALA A 318 16.63 22.40 -20.19
N GLY A 319 16.79 21.18 -20.75
CA GLY A 319 15.74 20.49 -21.51
C GLY A 319 14.70 19.76 -20.65
N LEU A 320 14.91 19.64 -19.33
CA LEU A 320 14.07 18.85 -18.43
C LEU A 320 13.39 19.74 -17.36
N PRO A 321 12.17 19.38 -16.91
CA PRO A 321 11.60 19.99 -15.73
C PRO A 321 12.40 19.59 -14.49
N HIS A 322 12.65 20.54 -13.60
CA HIS A 322 13.33 20.34 -12.34
C HIS A 322 12.43 20.62 -11.15
N PHE A 323 12.54 19.77 -10.12
CA PHE A 323 11.75 19.86 -8.90
C PHE A 323 12.64 20.11 -7.70
N PHE A 324 12.30 21.12 -6.89
CA PHE A 324 13.09 21.48 -5.70
C PHE A 324 12.23 21.34 -4.45
N ARG A 325 12.77 20.69 -3.42
CA ARG A 325 12.15 20.62 -2.09
C ARG A 325 13.18 20.93 -1.03
N LEU A 326 12.78 21.69 -0.02
CA LEU A 326 13.67 22.14 1.04
C LEU A 326 13.15 21.68 2.39
N ALA A 327 14.05 21.27 3.27
CA ALA A 327 13.76 20.92 4.65
C ALA A 327 14.77 21.59 5.59
N TYR A 328 14.37 21.91 6.81
CA TYR A 328 15.35 22.18 7.87
C TYR A 328 16.02 20.87 8.30
N THR A 329 17.21 20.96 8.86
CA THR A 329 17.91 19.81 9.45
C THR A 329 18.20 20.05 10.93
N SER A 330 18.06 18.99 11.73
CA SER A 330 18.44 18.95 13.14
C SER A 330 19.27 17.70 13.39
N ARG A 331 20.42 17.86 14.05
CA ARG A 331 21.36 16.74 14.37
C ARG A 331 21.74 15.87 13.16
N GLY A 332 21.81 16.46 11.98
CA GLY A 332 22.19 15.76 10.73
C GLY A 332 21.06 14.94 10.09
N SER A 333 19.82 15.09 10.54
CA SER A 333 18.63 14.52 9.89
C SER A 333 17.72 15.63 9.37
N ALA A 334 17.16 15.44 8.18
CA ALA A 334 16.17 16.35 7.60
C ALA A 334 14.81 16.19 8.30
N GLY A 335 14.09 17.29 8.45
CA GLY A 335 12.66 17.29 8.76
C GLY A 335 11.81 17.09 7.50
N ASP A 336 10.59 17.59 7.54
CA ASP A 336 9.65 17.57 6.43
C ASP A 336 10.13 18.47 5.30
N PHE A 337 9.97 17.96 4.07
CA PHE A 337 10.23 18.73 2.87
C PHE A 337 9.01 19.56 2.49
N THR A 338 9.24 20.76 1.97
CA THR A 338 8.19 21.55 1.32
C THR A 338 7.58 20.78 0.15
N MET A 339 6.34 21.11 -0.22
CA MET A 339 5.83 20.81 -1.56
C MET A 339 6.83 21.27 -2.64
N PRO A 340 6.89 20.59 -3.80
CA PRO A 340 7.90 20.88 -4.79
C PRO A 340 7.66 22.23 -5.47
N VAL A 341 8.73 23.01 -5.53
CA VAL A 341 8.88 24.04 -6.56
C VAL A 341 9.06 23.33 -7.89
N THR A 342 8.44 23.84 -8.96
CA THR A 342 8.67 23.32 -10.31
C THR A 342 9.30 24.39 -11.21
N LEU A 343 10.45 24.07 -11.81
CA LEU A 343 11.06 24.86 -12.87
C LEU A 343 10.92 24.11 -14.19
N TRP A 344 10.15 24.68 -15.11
CA TRP A 344 9.94 24.10 -16.44
C TRP A 344 11.07 24.47 -17.42
N PRO A 345 11.32 23.65 -18.46
CA PRO A 345 12.33 23.94 -19.50
C PRO A 345 12.16 25.29 -20.20
N ASN A 346 10.92 25.80 -20.24
CA ASN A 346 10.59 27.10 -20.82
C ASN A 346 10.91 28.29 -19.89
N GLY A 347 11.49 28.04 -18.71
CA GLY A 347 11.81 29.05 -17.70
C GLY A 347 10.66 29.41 -16.78
N THR A 348 9.49 28.75 -16.88
CA THR A 348 8.37 29.00 -15.95
C THR A 348 8.70 28.41 -14.58
N TRP A 349 8.67 29.28 -13.56
CA TRP A 349 8.78 28.91 -12.15
C TRP A 349 7.38 28.81 -11.52
N VAL A 350 7.10 27.68 -10.86
CA VAL A 350 5.87 27.45 -10.11
C VAL A 350 6.23 27.33 -8.63
N ASP A 351 5.64 28.22 -7.84
CA ASP A 351 5.83 28.28 -6.39
C ASP A 351 5.28 27.01 -5.71
N PRO A 352 5.88 26.60 -4.58
CA PRO A 352 5.45 25.40 -3.89
C PRO A 352 4.07 25.65 -3.25
N LEU A 353 3.21 24.64 -3.27
CA LEU A 353 1.95 24.70 -2.51
C LEU A 353 2.23 24.78 -1.01
N PRO A 354 1.31 25.33 -0.19
CA PRO A 354 1.47 25.31 1.26
C PRO A 354 1.55 23.90 1.81
N GLY A 355 2.41 23.71 2.81
CA GLY A 355 2.50 22.48 3.57
C GLY A 355 3.64 21.53 3.14
N PRO A 356 3.78 20.44 3.89
CA PRO A 356 4.82 19.44 3.67
C PRO A 356 4.41 18.44 2.57
N SER A 357 5.41 17.86 1.88
CA SER A 357 5.23 16.89 0.79
C SER A 357 5.25 15.45 1.22
#